data_AF-A0A3A1P0H4-F1
#
_entry.id   AF-A0A3A1P0H4-F1
#
_cell.length_a   1.000
_cell.length_b   1.000
_cell.length_c   1.000
_cell.angle_alpha   90.00
_cell.angle_beta   90.00
_cell.angle_gamma   90.00
#
_symmetry.space_group_name_H-M   'P 1'
#
loop_
_entity.id
_entity.type
_entity.pdbx_description
1 polymer ?
#
loop_
_entity_poly.entity_id
_entity_poly.type
_entity_poly.pdbx_seq_one_letter_code
_entity_poly.pdbx_strand_id
1 'polypeptide(L)'
;MSTEPTSLARLSMSLPAELFRQLDAMVEERGLPSRSQLIAELIRHALVAHEANVRPEETIAGTITLVYRGDRGSIRQQLAKTQTDYLKEVISSQHVFLEEDQSLEVLLVQGPAVRLKELCDALRSIRGVHQLQLVSTTALLPPLHDHSEDESAEAAAKDDAEVVPVKKGKRGRAAA
;
A
#
# COMPACT_ATOMS: atom_id res chain seq x y z
N MET A 1 -1.36 21.33 20.39
CA MET A 1 -1.25 21.44 18.92
C MET A 1 -2.53 22.08 18.44
N SER A 2 -2.45 23.28 17.89
CA SER A 2 -3.62 24.06 17.47
C SER A 2 -4.23 23.43 16.22
N THR A 3 -5.44 22.92 16.32
CA THR A 3 -6.22 22.43 15.18
C THR A 3 -6.69 23.67 14.40
N GLU A 4 -5.98 24.03 13.34
CA GLU A 4 -6.47 25.00 12.36
C GLU A 4 -7.83 24.50 11.84
N PRO A 5 -8.89 25.34 11.84
CA PRO A 5 -10.20 24.92 11.34
C PRO A 5 -10.09 24.61 9.85
N THR A 6 -10.51 23.40 9.45
CA THR A 6 -10.56 22.98 8.04
C THR A 6 -11.36 24.00 7.23
N SER A 7 -10.68 24.88 6.50
CA SER A 7 -11.34 25.94 5.74
C SER A 7 -12.19 25.33 4.62
N LEU A 8 -13.50 25.57 4.64
CA LEU A 8 -14.41 25.07 3.61
C LEU A 8 -14.51 26.07 2.45
N ALA A 9 -14.27 25.60 1.22
CA ALA A 9 -14.54 26.36 0.01
C ALA A 9 -15.97 26.11 -0.49
N ARG A 10 -16.68 27.17 -0.92
CA ARG A 10 -18.04 27.05 -1.47
C ARG A 10 -18.00 26.98 -2.99
N LEU A 11 -18.62 25.94 -3.53
CA LEU A 11 -18.76 25.71 -4.98
C LEU A 11 -20.22 25.87 -5.39
N SER A 12 -20.49 26.63 -6.46
CA SER A 12 -21.81 26.73 -7.10
C SER A 12 -21.71 26.24 -8.54
N MET A 13 -22.62 25.39 -8.97
CA MET A 13 -22.62 24.80 -10.32
C MET A 13 -24.04 24.63 -10.86
N SER A 14 -24.18 24.69 -12.18
CA SER A 14 -25.42 24.37 -12.88
C SER A 14 -25.35 22.94 -13.41
N LEU A 15 -26.41 22.15 -13.21
CA LEU A 15 -26.53 20.77 -13.66
C LEU A 15 -27.85 20.59 -14.43
N PRO A 16 -27.92 19.67 -15.41
CA PRO A 16 -29.19 19.26 -15.99
C PRO A 16 -30.15 18.81 -14.89
N ALA A 17 -31.42 19.24 -14.97
CA ALA A 17 -32.41 18.99 -13.92
C ALA A 17 -32.59 17.49 -13.61
N GLU A 18 -32.50 16.64 -14.63
CA GLU A 18 -32.57 15.19 -14.45
C GLU A 18 -31.39 14.63 -13.65
N LEU A 19 -30.17 15.07 -13.98
CA LEU A 19 -28.96 14.64 -13.26
C LEU A 19 -29.00 15.10 -11.79
N PHE A 20 -29.52 16.29 -11.54
CA PHE A 20 -29.71 16.80 -10.19
C PHE A 20 -30.68 15.92 -9.36
N ARG A 21 -31.79 15.48 -9.97
CA ARG A 21 -32.72 14.55 -9.31
C ARG A 21 -32.09 13.18 -9.01
N GLN A 22 -31.31 12.65 -9.95
CA GLN A 22 -30.58 11.39 -9.73
C GLN A 22 -29.55 11.49 -8.61
N LEU A 23 -28.88 12.63 -8.49
CA LEU A 23 -27.97 12.90 -7.37
C LEU A 23 -28.70 12.90 -6.03
N ASP A 24 -29.84 13.61 -5.92
CA ASP A 24 -30.64 13.66 -4.69
C ASP A 24 -31.15 12.27 -4.29
N ALA A 25 -31.65 11.48 -5.24
CA ALA A 25 -32.06 10.10 -4.99
C ALA A 25 -30.90 9.25 -4.44
N MET A 26 -29.70 9.39 -5.02
CA MET A 26 -28.53 8.65 -4.56
C MET A 26 -28.05 9.08 -3.15
N VAL A 27 -28.25 10.35 -2.76
CA VAL A 27 -27.99 10.82 -1.38
C VAL A 27 -28.92 10.13 -0.39
N GLU A 28 -30.23 10.09 -0.71
CA GLU A 28 -31.25 9.48 0.14
C GLU A 28 -31.05 7.97 0.26
N GLU A 29 -30.85 7.26 -0.85
CA GLU A 29 -30.62 5.80 -0.87
C GLU A 29 -29.39 5.39 -0.05
N ARG A 30 -28.33 6.20 -0.06
CA ARG A 30 -27.10 5.94 0.69
C ARG A 30 -27.13 6.46 2.12
N GLY A 31 -28.20 7.15 2.53
CA GLY A 31 -28.32 7.73 3.87
C GLY A 31 -27.24 8.77 4.20
N LEU A 32 -26.74 9.50 3.20
CA LEU A 32 -25.67 10.48 3.40
C LEU A 32 -26.24 11.79 4.01
N PRO A 33 -25.52 12.44 4.94
CA PRO A 33 -26.05 13.60 5.67
C PRO A 33 -26.12 14.88 4.82
N SER A 34 -25.46 14.93 3.65
CA SER A 34 -25.62 16.06 2.71
C SER A 34 -25.19 15.70 1.28
N ARG A 35 -25.74 16.43 0.31
CA ARG A 35 -25.25 16.45 -1.08
C ARG A 35 -23.76 16.79 -1.17
N SER A 36 -23.30 17.75 -0.37
CA SER A 36 -21.89 18.18 -0.36
C SER A 36 -20.95 17.04 0.02
N GLN A 37 -21.34 16.14 0.93
CA GLN A 37 -20.54 14.97 1.26
C GLN A 37 -20.43 14.01 0.09
N LEU A 38 -21.55 13.71 -0.57
CA LEU A 38 -21.55 12.85 -1.75
C LEU A 38 -20.69 13.44 -2.87
N ILE A 39 -20.86 14.73 -3.17
CA ILE A 39 -20.07 15.42 -4.19
C ILE A 39 -18.59 15.42 -3.83
N ALA A 40 -18.23 15.66 -2.57
CA ALA A 40 -16.85 15.60 -2.14
C ALA A 40 -16.26 14.18 -2.25
N GLU A 41 -17.04 13.14 -1.99
CA GLU A 41 -16.64 11.74 -2.19
C GLU A 41 -16.41 11.42 -3.68
N LEU A 42 -17.35 11.83 -4.54
CA LEU A 42 -17.21 11.67 -5.99
C LEU A 42 -15.99 12.43 -6.54
N ILE A 43 -15.74 13.66 -6.07
CA ILE A 43 -14.56 14.44 -6.44
C ILE A 43 -13.29 13.75 -5.96
N ARG A 44 -13.23 13.27 -4.71
CA ARG A 44 -12.06 12.53 -4.20
C ARG A 44 -11.77 11.29 -5.04
N HIS A 45 -12.78 10.48 -5.36
CA HIS A 45 -12.61 9.31 -6.22
C HIS A 45 -12.11 9.70 -7.63
N ALA A 46 -12.65 10.77 -8.21
CA ALA A 46 -12.22 11.25 -9.51
C ALA A 46 -10.78 11.79 -9.49
N LEU A 47 -10.39 12.51 -8.43
CA LEU A 47 -9.02 13.02 -8.25
C LEU A 47 -8.02 11.88 -8.10
N VAL A 48 -8.31 10.90 -7.24
CA VAL A 48 -7.44 9.72 -7.07
C VAL A 48 -7.23 9.00 -8.40
N ALA A 49 -8.31 8.76 -9.16
CA ALA A 49 -8.22 8.13 -10.47
C ALA A 49 -7.43 8.98 -11.48
N HIS A 50 -7.54 10.31 -11.41
CA HIS A 50 -6.79 11.21 -12.27
C HIS A 50 -5.30 11.27 -11.91
N GLU A 51 -4.96 11.37 -10.63
CA GLU A 51 -3.59 11.45 -10.13
C GLU A 51 -2.81 10.17 -10.45
N ALA A 52 -3.43 9.00 -10.29
CA ALA A 52 -2.84 7.73 -10.70
C ALA A 52 -2.46 7.68 -12.20
N ASN A 53 -3.12 8.48 -13.05
CA ASN A 53 -2.82 8.57 -14.48
C ASN A 53 -1.81 9.66 -14.83
N VAL A 54 -1.80 10.79 -14.10
CA VAL A 54 -0.96 11.95 -14.40
C VAL A 54 0.39 11.89 -13.70
N ARG A 55 0.45 11.30 -12.50
CA ARG A 55 1.65 11.22 -11.65
C ARG A 55 1.93 9.75 -11.28
N PRO A 56 2.43 8.95 -12.23
CA PRO A 56 2.66 7.51 -12.02
C PRO A 56 3.62 7.19 -10.88
N GLU A 57 4.55 8.10 -10.57
CA GLU A 57 5.56 7.93 -9.52
C GLU A 57 5.07 8.33 -8.12
N GLU A 58 3.88 8.93 -8.00
CA GLU A 58 3.36 9.34 -6.71
C GLU A 58 2.92 8.13 -5.88
N THR A 59 3.32 8.11 -4.62
CA THR A 59 2.92 7.08 -3.68
C THR A 59 1.43 7.24 -3.35
N ILE A 60 0.68 6.16 -3.53
CA ILE A 60 -0.72 6.04 -3.12
C ILE A 60 -0.87 4.80 -2.24
N ALA A 61 -1.93 4.78 -1.44
CA ALA A 61 -2.34 3.58 -0.71
C ALA A 61 -3.66 3.04 -1.28
N GLY A 62 -4.00 1.80 -0.95
CA GLY A 62 -5.25 1.22 -1.40
C GLY A 62 -5.47 -0.22 -1.01
N THR A 63 -6.54 -0.79 -1.54
CA THR A 63 -6.83 -2.22 -1.46
C THR A 63 -6.96 -2.82 -2.86
N ILE A 64 -6.40 -4.01 -3.06
CA ILE A 64 -6.67 -4.84 -4.22
C ILE A 64 -7.56 -5.99 -3.78
N THR A 65 -8.80 -6.00 -4.24
CA THR A 65 -9.76 -7.07 -3.99
C THR A 65 -9.79 -8.00 -5.19
N LEU A 66 -9.56 -9.29 -4.96
CA LEU A 66 -9.58 -10.32 -6.00
C LEU A 66 -10.46 -11.51 -5.63
N VAL A 67 -11.20 -12.01 -6.62
CA VAL A 67 -11.99 -13.24 -6.53
C VAL A 67 -11.47 -14.24 -7.54
N TYR A 68 -11.17 -15.45 -7.09
CA TYR A 68 -10.62 -16.50 -7.96
C TYR A 68 -11.16 -17.89 -7.58
N ARG A 69 -11.14 -18.83 -8.53
CA ARG A 69 -11.48 -20.24 -8.27
C ARG A 69 -10.24 -21.06 -7.97
N GLY A 70 -10.31 -21.89 -6.93
CA GLY A 70 -9.24 -22.79 -6.50
C GLY A 70 -9.16 -24.11 -7.28
N ASP A 71 -10.07 -24.33 -8.25
CA ASP A 71 -10.59 -25.68 -8.46
C ASP A 71 -9.65 -26.73 -9.03
N ARG A 72 -8.56 -26.40 -9.74
CA ARG A 72 -7.52 -27.37 -10.18
C ARG A 72 -6.16 -26.73 -10.52
N GLY A 73 -5.63 -25.78 -9.74
CA GLY A 73 -4.45 -25.03 -10.17
C GLY A 73 -3.48 -24.54 -9.10
N SER A 74 -2.26 -24.19 -9.54
CA SER A 74 -1.25 -23.47 -8.76
C SER A 74 -1.58 -21.98 -8.59
N ILE A 75 -2.84 -21.56 -8.74
CA ILE A 75 -3.23 -20.15 -8.71
C ILE A 75 -2.84 -19.48 -7.40
N ARG A 76 -3.09 -20.11 -6.25
CA ARG A 76 -2.65 -19.58 -4.95
C ARG A 76 -1.13 -19.41 -4.87
N GLN A 77 -0.38 -20.34 -5.45
CA GLN A 77 1.07 -20.26 -5.50
C GLN A 77 1.55 -19.16 -6.46
N GLN A 78 0.87 -18.98 -7.61
CA GLN A 78 1.16 -17.91 -8.56
C GLN A 78 0.85 -16.54 -7.95
N LEU A 79 -0.31 -16.40 -7.29
CA LEU A 79 -0.69 -15.19 -6.55
C LEU A 79 0.34 -14.87 -5.46
N ALA A 80 0.71 -15.85 -4.64
CA ALA A 80 1.73 -15.66 -3.59
C ALA A 80 3.11 -15.28 -4.16
N LYS A 81 3.50 -15.89 -5.28
CA LYS A 81 4.74 -15.54 -5.98
C LYS A 81 4.70 -14.11 -6.49
N THR A 82 3.63 -13.72 -7.19
CA THR A 82 3.45 -12.36 -7.67
C THR A 82 3.44 -11.36 -6.51
N GLN A 83 2.75 -11.62 -5.40
CA GLN A 83 2.79 -10.74 -4.23
C GLN A 83 4.20 -10.60 -3.64
N THR A 84 5.00 -11.67 -3.66
CA THR A 84 6.39 -11.64 -3.20
C THR A 84 7.27 -10.75 -4.09
N ASP A 85 7.02 -10.71 -5.39
CA ASP A 85 7.72 -9.84 -6.33
C ASP A 85 7.44 -8.33 -6.05
N TYR A 86 6.35 -8.03 -5.33
CA TYR A 86 5.92 -6.69 -4.92
C TYR A 86 5.85 -6.54 -3.38
N LEU A 87 6.76 -7.20 -2.66
CA LEU A 87 6.76 -7.24 -1.19
C LEU A 87 6.85 -5.85 -0.54
N LYS A 88 7.43 -4.85 -1.22
CA LYS A 88 7.51 -3.48 -0.70
C LYS A 88 6.17 -2.76 -0.78
N GLU A 89 5.36 -3.12 -1.77
CA GLU A 89 4.07 -2.49 -2.03
C GLU A 89 2.92 -3.23 -1.33
N VAL A 90 3.02 -4.54 -1.11
CA VAL A 90 2.01 -5.35 -0.42
C VAL A 90 2.27 -5.37 1.08
N ILE A 91 1.42 -4.68 1.84
CA ILE A 91 1.51 -4.56 3.30
C ILE A 91 0.95 -5.81 3.98
N SER A 92 -0.23 -6.27 3.52
CA SER A 92 -0.89 -7.44 4.07
C SER A 92 -1.86 -8.04 3.08
N SER A 93 -2.24 -9.31 3.30
CA SER A 93 -3.27 -10.01 2.56
C SER A 93 -4.23 -10.71 3.51
N GLN A 94 -5.53 -10.53 3.30
CA GLN A 94 -6.59 -11.31 3.96
C GLN A 94 -7.23 -12.24 2.96
N HIS A 95 -7.35 -13.51 3.32
CA HIS A 95 -7.94 -14.55 2.49
C HIS A 95 -9.19 -15.15 3.15
N VAL A 96 -10.25 -15.36 2.36
CA VAL A 96 -11.51 -15.95 2.81
C VAL A 96 -12.01 -16.95 1.75
N PHE A 97 -12.38 -18.15 2.19
CA PHE A 97 -13.08 -19.12 1.32
C PHE A 97 -14.53 -18.70 1.10
N LEU A 98 -14.96 -18.77 -0.16
CA LEU A 98 -16.36 -18.58 -0.57
C LEU A 98 -16.97 -19.94 -0.95
N GLU A 99 -18.26 -19.93 -1.31
CA GLU A 99 -18.92 -21.11 -1.86
C GLU A 99 -18.36 -21.48 -3.25
N GLU A 100 -18.70 -22.68 -3.74
CA GLU A 100 -18.35 -23.14 -5.10
C GLU A 100 -16.85 -23.12 -5.43
N ASP A 101 -16.00 -23.37 -4.43
CA ASP A 101 -14.54 -23.39 -4.57
C ASP A 101 -13.95 -22.04 -5.05
N GLN A 102 -14.62 -20.95 -4.67
CA GLN A 102 -14.14 -19.60 -4.84
C GLN A 102 -13.37 -19.13 -3.61
N SER A 103 -12.51 -18.14 -3.81
CA SER A 103 -11.79 -17.47 -2.74
C SER A 103 -11.80 -15.97 -3.00
N LEU A 104 -12.03 -15.21 -1.94
CA LEU A 104 -11.85 -13.77 -1.89
C LEU A 104 -10.52 -13.48 -1.22
N GLU A 105 -9.75 -12.57 -1.79
CA GLU A 105 -8.55 -12.07 -1.17
C GLU A 105 -8.49 -10.55 -1.27
N VAL A 106 -8.06 -9.91 -0.19
CA VAL A 106 -7.97 -8.46 -0.06
C VAL A 106 -6.56 -8.10 0.36
N LEU A 107 -5.85 -7.42 -0.52
CA LEU A 107 -4.49 -6.96 -0.30
C LEU A 107 -4.51 -5.51 0.14
N LEU A 108 -3.89 -5.18 1.27
CA LEU A 108 -3.57 -3.79 1.62
C LEU A 108 -2.26 -3.43 0.93
N VAL A 109 -2.25 -2.34 0.18
CA VAL A 109 -1.10 -1.93 -0.64
C VAL A 109 -0.75 -0.46 -0.45
N GLN A 110 0.54 -0.14 -0.55
CA GLN A 110 1.05 1.22 -0.61
C GLN A 110 2.31 1.30 -1.46
N GLY A 111 2.35 2.17 -2.45
CA GLY A 111 3.51 2.34 -3.31
C GLY A 111 3.24 3.30 -4.47
N PRO A 112 4.22 3.48 -5.37
CA PRO A 112 4.02 4.28 -6.58
C PRO A 112 2.81 3.79 -7.38
N ALA A 113 1.97 4.70 -7.86
CA ALA A 113 0.76 4.36 -8.60
C ALA A 113 1.03 3.42 -9.79
N VAL A 114 2.16 3.60 -10.48
CA VAL A 114 2.61 2.73 -11.57
C VAL A 114 2.88 1.30 -11.09
N ARG A 115 3.55 1.13 -9.95
CA ARG A 115 3.85 -0.19 -9.37
C ARG A 115 2.60 -0.92 -8.94
N LEU A 116 1.63 -0.21 -8.33
CA LEU A 116 0.36 -0.82 -7.94
C LEU A 116 -0.46 -1.25 -9.16
N LYS A 117 -0.39 -0.48 -10.25
CA LYS A 117 -1.01 -0.84 -11.52
C LYS A 117 -0.35 -2.08 -12.13
N GLU A 118 0.98 -2.14 -12.18
CA GLU A 118 1.73 -3.30 -12.65
C GLU A 118 1.41 -4.56 -11.82
N LEU A 119 1.31 -4.44 -10.49
CA LEU A 119 0.85 -5.51 -9.61
C LEU A 119 -0.57 -5.97 -9.99
N CYS A 120 -1.50 -5.04 -10.18
CA CYS A 120 -2.86 -5.38 -10.62
C CYS A 120 -2.88 -6.11 -11.96
N ASP A 121 -2.09 -5.66 -12.93
CA ASP A 121 -2.01 -6.27 -14.26
C ASP A 121 -1.38 -7.66 -14.20
N ALA A 122 -0.31 -7.84 -13.40
CA ALA A 122 0.31 -9.13 -13.15
C ALA A 122 -0.67 -10.12 -12.50
N LEU A 123 -1.39 -9.70 -11.46
CA LEU A 123 -2.41 -10.50 -10.78
C LEU A 123 -3.56 -10.87 -11.73
N ARG A 124 -4.05 -9.91 -12.52
CA ARG A 124 -5.13 -10.12 -13.51
C ARG A 124 -4.72 -11.11 -14.62
N SER A 125 -3.43 -11.18 -14.95
CA SER A 125 -2.92 -12.12 -15.96
C SER A 125 -2.93 -13.59 -15.51
N ILE A 126 -3.06 -13.85 -14.21
CA ILE A 126 -3.08 -15.20 -13.66
C ILE A 126 -4.40 -15.88 -14.01
N ARG A 127 -4.29 -17.02 -14.69
CA ARG A 127 -5.45 -17.82 -15.08
C ARG A 127 -6.22 -18.29 -13.85
N GLY A 128 -7.50 -17.93 -13.78
CA GLY A 128 -8.43 -18.30 -12.69
C GLY A 128 -8.81 -17.13 -11.78
N VAL A 129 -8.20 -15.95 -11.96
CA VAL A 129 -8.70 -14.70 -11.39
C VAL A 129 -9.94 -14.26 -12.19
N HIS A 130 -11.07 -14.15 -11.51
CA HIS A 130 -12.35 -13.76 -12.10
C HIS A 130 -12.63 -12.27 -11.98
N GLN A 131 -12.27 -11.69 -10.83
CA GLN A 131 -12.48 -10.28 -10.54
C GLN A 131 -11.23 -9.72 -9.88
N LEU A 132 -10.85 -8.50 -10.27
CA LEU A 132 -9.81 -7.73 -9.61
C LEU A 132 -10.17 -6.25 -9.67
N GLN A 133 -10.21 -5.61 -8.50
CA GLN A 133 -10.45 -4.18 -8.36
C GLN A 133 -9.44 -3.55 -7.43
N LEU A 134 -8.80 -2.48 -7.89
CA LEU A 134 -8.01 -1.58 -7.06
C LEU A 134 -8.91 -0.44 -6.59
N VAL A 135 -8.96 -0.22 -5.28
CA VAL A 135 -9.51 0.99 -4.67
C VAL A 135 -8.35 1.74 -4.04
N SER A 136 -8.07 2.94 -4.54
CA SER A 136 -6.94 3.75 -4.10
C SER A 136 -7.36 4.97 -3.30
N THR A 137 -6.41 5.53 -2.57
CA THR A 137 -6.52 6.76 -1.80
C THR A 137 -5.17 7.47 -1.76
N THR A 138 -5.20 8.79 -1.60
CA THR A 138 -4.01 9.63 -1.40
C THR A 138 -3.57 9.70 0.06
N ALA A 139 -4.38 9.17 0.99
CA ALA A 139 -4.00 9.05 2.40
C ALA A 139 -3.01 7.91 2.56
N LEU A 140 -1.84 8.18 3.15
CA LEU A 140 -0.75 7.21 3.29
C LEU A 140 -0.70 6.62 4.70
N LEU A 141 -0.32 5.36 4.79
CA LEU A 141 0.19 4.78 6.03
C LEU A 141 1.50 5.47 6.42
N PRO A 142 1.72 5.70 7.72
CA PRO A 142 2.99 6.19 8.21
C PRO A 142 4.11 5.19 7.85
N PRO A 143 5.37 5.64 7.82
CA PRO A 143 6.49 4.73 7.65
C PRO A 143 6.43 3.63 8.71
N LEU A 144 6.53 2.38 8.27
CA LEU A 144 6.83 1.26 9.15
C LEU A 144 8.27 1.42 9.62
N HIS A 145 8.56 1.10 10.89
CA HIS A 145 9.88 1.31 11.50
C HIS A 145 11.00 0.89 10.55
N ASP A 146 11.90 1.82 10.27
CA ASP A 146 13.07 1.58 9.46
C ASP A 146 14.15 0.95 10.35
N HIS A 147 14.65 -0.22 9.99
CA HIS A 147 15.78 -0.83 10.70
C HIS A 147 17.13 -0.14 10.38
N SER A 148 17.12 0.98 9.64
CA SER A 148 18.33 1.72 9.27
C SER A 148 19.02 2.45 10.44
N GLU A 149 18.35 2.66 11.59
CA GLU A 149 18.95 3.33 12.74
C GLU A 149 19.79 2.40 13.65
N ASP A 150 19.62 1.08 13.56
CA ASP A 150 20.30 0.12 14.45
C ASP A 150 21.71 -0.28 13.95
N GLU A 151 21.99 -0.26 12.64
CA GLU A 151 23.32 -0.60 12.11
C GLU A 151 24.41 0.41 12.51
N SER A 152 24.03 1.66 12.76
CA SER A 152 24.97 2.72 13.19
C SER A 152 25.43 2.56 14.64
N ALA A 153 24.58 1.99 15.51
CA ALA A 153 24.90 1.73 16.91
C ALA A 153 25.75 0.46 17.09
N GLU A 154 25.53 -0.55 16.24
CA GLU A 154 26.26 -1.82 16.33
C GLU A 154 27.67 -1.76 15.68
N ALA A 155 27.88 -0.88 14.71
CA ALA A 155 29.20 -0.58 14.16
C ALA A 155 30.10 0.17 15.16
N ALA A 156 29.55 1.12 15.93
CA ALA A 156 30.30 1.89 16.92
C ALA A 156 30.76 1.03 18.13
N ALA A 157 30.02 -0.03 18.46
CA ALA A 157 30.36 -0.92 19.59
C ALA A 157 31.48 -1.94 19.27
N LYS A 158 31.80 -2.17 17.98
CA LYS A 158 32.83 -3.13 17.56
C LYS A 158 34.23 -2.52 17.45
N ASP A 159 34.36 -1.21 17.27
CA ASP A 159 35.66 -0.53 17.14
C ASP A 159 36.42 -0.36 18.48
N ASP A 160 35.73 -0.38 19.63
CA ASP A 160 36.36 -0.18 20.95
C ASP A 160 36.95 -1.46 21.57
N ALA A 161 36.75 -2.64 20.96
CA ALA A 161 37.09 -3.92 21.59
C ALA A 161 38.43 -4.55 21.16
N GLU A 162 39.16 -3.99 20.19
CA GLU A 162 40.36 -4.64 19.62
C GLU A 162 41.63 -3.78 19.67
N VAL A 163 42.17 -3.51 20.87
CA VAL A 163 43.59 -3.15 21.02
C VAL A 163 44.22 -3.91 22.19
N VAL A 164 44.66 -5.14 21.93
CA VAL A 164 45.60 -5.88 22.81
C VAL A 164 47.01 -5.73 22.23
N PRO A 165 47.98 -5.12 22.91
CA PRO A 165 49.32 -4.95 22.35
C PRO A 165 50.16 -6.22 22.57
N VAL A 166 50.52 -6.89 21.48
CA VAL A 166 51.54 -7.96 21.46
C VAL A 166 52.94 -7.33 21.46
N LYS A 167 53.71 -7.49 22.54
CA LYS A 167 55.17 -7.19 22.55
C LYS A 167 56.00 -8.45 22.29
N LYS A 168 56.66 -8.46 21.13
CA LYS A 168 57.64 -9.45 20.66
C LYS A 168 58.88 -9.51 21.56
N GLY A 169 59.36 -10.73 21.81
CA GLY A 169 60.54 -11.02 22.62
C GLY A 169 61.88 -10.63 21.98
N LYS A 170 62.91 -10.57 22.83
CA LYS A 170 64.33 -10.54 22.43
C LYS A 170 65.16 -11.40 23.37
N ARG A 171 65.95 -12.30 22.77
CA ARG A 171 66.88 -13.28 23.35
C ARG A 171 68.10 -12.63 24.03
N GLY A 172 68.68 -13.33 25.01
CA GLY A 172 70.09 -13.21 25.48
C GLY A 172 70.24 -13.69 26.93
N ARG A 173 70.77 -14.90 27.19
CA ARG A 173 72.18 -15.35 27.35
C ARG A 173 72.73 -15.22 28.79
N ALA A 174 73.33 -16.34 29.25
CA ALA A 174 74.37 -16.49 30.29
C ALA A 174 73.92 -16.30 31.76
N ALA A 175 74.47 -16.94 32.80
CA ALA A 175 75.38 -18.08 33.01
C ALA A 175 75.47 -18.30 34.54
N ALA A 176 75.99 -19.46 34.93
CA ALA A 176 76.36 -19.92 36.29
C ALA A 176 75.23 -20.44 37.18
#